data_AF-A0A3S0J8W8-F1
#
_entry.id   AF-A0A3S0J8W8-F1
#
_cell.length_a   1.000
_cell.length_b   1.000
_cell.length_c   1.000
_cell.angle_alpha   90.00
_cell.angle_beta   90.00
_cell.angle_gamma   90.00
#
_symmetry.space_group_name_H-M   'P 1'
#
loop_
_entity.id
_entity.type
_entity.pdbx_description
1 polymer ?
#
loop_
_entity_poly.entity_id
_entity_poly.type
_entity_poly.pdbx_seq_one_letter_code
_entity_poly.pdbx_strand_id
1 'polypeptide(L)'
;MKSLKLNHEFAQAVLSGATRSTWRINDDKDLHVNDNISLIDKIDPLNPTTWQPIGIARITSILEKQLGNVTASDVPGEKLKPLKDLLQEFRTYYGPQVDADTPVKIIRFDFEKQSHISVASSQPALEMQLFTDGGSRGNPGPSACGYVLLDMKGQVLVEKGLALGITTNNQAEYRSLKLGLEAALAKKVTVLHVFMDSMLVIGQMRGSYKVRNTDLAPLYQATQDLAAKFTKITFTHVPRERNKRADAMVNEILNAQVGDRASGFRGPKRSGSSGH
;
A
#
# COMPACT_ATOMS: atom_id res chain seq x y z
N MET A 1 -7.72 -6.27 13.20
CA MET A 1 -7.08 -7.61 13.27
C MET A 1 -5.91 -7.50 14.24
N LYS A 2 -5.77 -8.44 15.19
CA LYS A 2 -4.67 -8.45 16.16
C LYS A 2 -3.36 -8.81 15.44
N SER A 3 -2.20 -8.43 16.01
CA SER A 3 -0.90 -8.76 15.40
C SER A 3 0.15 -9.23 16.40
N LEU A 4 1.00 -10.14 15.93
CA LEU A 4 2.21 -10.58 16.63
C LEU A 4 3.44 -10.17 15.83
N LYS A 5 4.36 -9.50 16.53
CA LYS A 5 5.63 -9.06 15.98
C LYS A 5 6.69 -10.08 16.36
N LEU A 6 7.41 -10.57 15.36
CA LEU A 6 8.42 -11.61 15.46
C LEU A 6 9.79 -10.99 15.16
N ASN A 7 10.85 -11.52 15.75
CA ASN A 7 12.19 -11.20 15.27
C ASN A 7 12.40 -11.85 13.88
N HIS A 8 13.39 -11.36 13.15
CA HIS A 8 13.60 -11.79 11.76
C HIS A 8 13.86 -13.29 11.62
N GLU A 9 14.75 -13.85 12.45
CA GLU A 9 15.07 -15.28 12.43
C GLU A 9 13.83 -16.17 12.63
N PHE A 10 13.00 -15.81 13.60
CA PHE A 10 11.78 -16.53 13.90
C PHE A 10 10.72 -16.36 12.80
N ALA A 11 10.60 -15.17 12.21
CA ALA A 11 9.74 -14.95 11.05
C ALA A 11 10.14 -15.84 9.87
N GLN A 12 11.44 -16.01 9.60
CA GLN A 12 11.93 -16.92 8.57
C GLN A 12 11.64 -18.39 8.88
N ALA A 13 11.74 -18.80 10.16
CA ALA A 13 11.39 -20.16 10.58
C ALA A 13 9.89 -20.46 10.40
N VAL A 14 9.01 -19.48 10.63
CA VAL A 14 7.58 -19.60 10.32
C VAL A 14 7.37 -19.68 8.80
N LEU A 15 8.02 -18.84 8.02
CA LEU A 15 7.90 -18.82 6.56
C LEU A 15 8.34 -20.13 5.89
N SER A 16 9.37 -20.78 6.40
CA SER A 16 9.89 -22.06 5.89
C SER A 16 9.07 -23.28 6.34
N GLY A 17 8.18 -23.11 7.31
CA GLY A 17 7.45 -24.20 7.95
C GLY A 17 8.22 -24.94 9.03
N ALA A 18 9.39 -24.45 9.42
CA ALA A 18 10.20 -25.04 10.50
C ALA A 18 9.52 -24.92 11.88
N THR A 19 8.73 -23.87 12.12
CA THR A 19 7.94 -23.71 13.35
C THR A 19 6.51 -23.22 13.08
N ARG A 20 5.62 -23.56 14.01
CA ARG A 20 4.19 -23.19 14.05
C ARG A 20 3.75 -22.77 15.46
N SER A 21 4.70 -22.46 16.32
CA SER A 21 4.46 -22.08 17.70
C SER A 21 5.36 -20.95 18.13
N THR A 22 4.84 -19.95 18.84
CA THR A 22 5.64 -18.89 19.48
C THR A 22 5.35 -18.83 20.96
N TRP A 23 6.22 -18.18 21.72
CA TRP A 23 6.17 -18.13 23.17
C TRP A 23 6.48 -16.72 23.62
N ARG A 24 5.72 -16.25 24.60
CA ARG A 24 5.66 -14.85 24.96
C ARG A 24 5.70 -14.70 26.48
N ILE A 25 6.56 -13.79 26.94
CA ILE A 25 6.65 -13.38 28.33
C ILE A 25 5.94 -12.04 28.46
N ASN A 26 5.09 -11.89 29.48
CA ASN A 26 4.32 -10.67 29.75
C ASN A 26 3.49 -10.18 28.54
N ASP A 27 2.83 -11.10 27.82
CA ASP A 27 1.96 -10.73 26.70
C ASP A 27 0.52 -10.50 27.19
N ASP A 28 0.23 -9.24 27.47
CA ASP A 28 -1.08 -8.74 27.89
C ASP A 28 -2.09 -8.68 26.73
N LYS A 29 -1.71 -9.12 25.54
CA LYS A 29 -2.66 -9.23 24.43
C LYS A 29 -3.72 -10.25 24.78
N ASP A 30 -4.95 -9.78 24.72
CA ASP A 30 -6.14 -10.59 24.71
C ASP A 30 -6.15 -11.43 23.42
N LEU A 31 -5.74 -12.70 23.49
CA LEU A 31 -5.66 -13.63 22.37
C LEU A 31 -6.46 -14.87 22.70
N HIS A 32 -7.28 -15.33 21.74
CA HIS A 32 -8.13 -16.50 21.90
C HIS A 32 -7.85 -17.54 20.83
N VAL A 33 -8.12 -18.81 21.15
CA VAL A 33 -8.16 -19.88 20.14
C VAL A 33 -9.18 -19.52 19.06
N ASN A 34 -8.83 -19.78 17.81
CA ASN A 34 -9.52 -19.34 16.57
C ASN A 34 -9.36 -17.87 16.17
N ASP A 35 -8.65 -17.03 16.93
CA ASP A 35 -8.31 -15.69 16.44
C ASP A 35 -7.43 -15.78 15.19
N ASN A 36 -7.77 -14.95 14.19
CA ASN A 36 -6.89 -14.67 13.06
C ASN A 36 -6.01 -13.47 13.40
N ILE A 37 -4.70 -13.68 13.41
CA ILE A 37 -3.69 -12.68 13.76
C ILE A 37 -2.72 -12.46 12.60
N SER A 38 -2.32 -11.22 12.38
CA SER A 38 -1.26 -10.90 11.43
C SER A 38 0.11 -11.14 12.08
N LEU A 39 0.97 -11.91 11.41
CA LEU A 39 2.37 -12.07 11.80
C LEU A 39 3.22 -11.04 11.08
N ILE A 40 4.07 -10.32 11.82
CA ILE A 40 4.91 -9.23 11.31
C ILE A 40 6.38 -9.56 11.59
N ASP A 41 7.20 -9.60 10.54
CA ASP A 41 8.66 -9.71 10.60
C ASP A 41 9.28 -8.35 10.93
N LYS A 42 9.98 -8.27 12.06
CA LYS A 42 10.82 -7.11 12.41
C LYS A 42 12.21 -7.27 11.79
N ILE A 43 12.32 -7.02 10.47
CA ILE A 43 13.58 -7.13 9.71
C ILE A 43 14.71 -6.34 10.41
N ASP A 44 14.44 -5.07 10.73
CA ASP A 44 15.27 -4.28 11.64
C ASP A 44 14.46 -3.93 12.91
N PRO A 45 14.79 -4.51 14.07
CA PRO A 45 14.10 -4.23 15.33
C PRO A 45 14.15 -2.77 15.78
N LEU A 46 15.17 -2.02 15.35
CA LEU A 46 15.41 -0.62 15.68
C LEU A 46 14.77 0.34 14.66
N ASN A 47 14.40 -0.15 13.47
CA ASN A 47 13.75 0.64 12.43
C ASN A 47 12.36 0.07 12.06
N PRO A 48 11.27 0.61 12.64
CA PRO A 48 9.90 0.15 12.38
C PRO A 48 9.43 0.20 10.93
N THR A 49 10.05 1.02 10.08
CA THR A 49 9.68 1.12 8.65
C THR A 49 10.05 -0.13 7.84
N THR A 50 10.92 -0.98 8.40
CA THR A 50 11.32 -2.25 7.79
C THR A 50 10.40 -3.41 8.16
N TRP A 51 9.41 -3.19 9.04
CA TRP A 51 8.59 -4.28 9.54
C TRP A 51 7.56 -4.69 8.50
N GLN A 52 7.55 -5.98 8.13
CA GLN A 52 6.75 -6.49 7.03
C GLN A 52 5.79 -7.58 7.50
N PRO A 53 4.49 -7.49 7.16
CA PRO A 53 3.58 -8.61 7.34
C PRO A 53 4.04 -9.83 6.53
N ILE A 54 4.04 -11.02 7.15
CA ILE A 54 4.48 -12.27 6.53
C ILE A 54 3.34 -13.26 6.28
N GLY A 55 2.15 -13.03 6.86
CA GLY A 55 1.03 -13.96 6.78
C GLY A 55 -0.03 -13.75 7.84
N ILE A 56 -1.07 -14.56 7.74
CA ILE A 56 -2.12 -14.69 8.76
C ILE A 56 -1.88 -16.02 9.47
N ALA A 57 -1.90 -15.96 10.79
CA ALA A 57 -1.91 -17.13 11.65
C ALA A 57 -3.29 -17.28 12.26
N ARG A 58 -3.85 -18.49 12.21
CA ARG A 58 -5.03 -18.86 12.97
C ARG A 58 -4.58 -19.56 14.24
N ILE A 59 -4.90 -19.01 15.41
CA ILE A 59 -4.52 -19.62 16.69
C ILE A 59 -5.25 -20.94 16.87
N THR A 60 -4.50 -22.02 17.06
CA THR A 60 -5.03 -23.37 17.28
C THR A 60 -4.95 -23.79 18.75
N SER A 61 -3.99 -23.23 19.50
CA SER A 61 -3.84 -23.51 20.94
C SER A 61 -3.12 -22.38 21.65
N ILE A 62 -3.50 -22.14 22.91
CA ILE A 62 -2.79 -21.26 23.85
C ILE A 62 -2.56 -22.06 25.12
N LEU A 63 -1.29 -22.18 25.53
CA LEU A 63 -0.88 -22.85 26.76
C LEU A 63 -0.12 -21.85 27.63
N GLU A 64 -0.40 -21.81 28.93
CA GLU A 64 0.38 -21.05 29.89
C GLU A 64 1.13 -22.00 30.82
N LYS A 65 2.46 -21.81 30.91
CA LYS A 65 3.35 -22.63 31.75
C LYS A 65 4.44 -21.76 32.35
N GLN A 66 5.13 -22.27 33.37
CA GLN A 66 6.38 -21.68 33.84
C GLN A 66 7.51 -22.02 32.87
N LEU A 67 8.44 -21.09 32.65
CA LEU A 67 9.54 -21.22 31.70
C LEU A 67 10.39 -22.49 31.91
N GLY A 68 10.67 -22.83 33.16
CA GLY A 68 11.43 -24.04 33.54
C GLY A 68 10.72 -25.36 33.22
N ASN A 69 9.41 -25.33 33.01
CA ASN A 69 8.56 -26.50 32.78
C ASN A 69 8.16 -26.66 31.29
N VAL A 70 8.72 -25.85 30.40
CA VAL A 70 8.48 -25.98 28.96
C VAL A 70 9.27 -27.18 28.43
N THR A 71 8.60 -28.05 27.67
CA THR A 71 9.21 -29.23 27.06
C THR A 71 9.21 -29.13 25.54
N ALA A 72 9.98 -29.99 24.87
CA ALA A 72 10.01 -30.02 23.40
C ALA A 72 8.63 -30.33 22.77
N SER A 73 7.74 -31.03 23.48
CA SER A 73 6.37 -31.27 23.04
C SER A 73 5.51 -30.01 23.05
N ASP A 74 5.89 -28.99 23.84
CA ASP A 74 5.17 -27.73 23.93
C ASP A 74 5.43 -26.84 22.70
N VAL A 75 6.63 -26.94 22.13
CA VAL A 75 7.15 -26.12 21.00
C VAL A 75 7.61 -27.00 19.83
N PRO A 76 6.69 -27.71 19.16
CA PRO A 76 7.04 -28.64 18.10
C PRO A 76 7.71 -27.94 16.91
N GLY A 77 8.86 -28.45 16.48
CA GLY A 77 9.65 -27.89 15.37
C GLY A 77 10.83 -27.00 15.82
N GLU A 78 10.89 -26.62 17.10
CA GLU A 78 12.02 -25.88 17.67
C GLU A 78 12.96 -26.79 18.47
N LYS A 79 14.26 -26.56 18.32
CA LYS A 79 15.25 -27.16 19.22
C LYS A 79 15.23 -26.40 20.54
N LEU A 80 14.59 -26.98 21.55
CA LEU A 80 14.58 -26.43 22.91
C LEU A 80 16.02 -26.37 23.45
N LYS A 81 16.52 -25.15 23.68
CA LYS A 81 17.82 -24.93 24.31
C LYS A 81 17.78 -25.34 25.78
N PRO A 82 18.91 -25.73 26.39
CA PRO A 82 19.00 -25.89 27.83
C PRO A 82 18.48 -24.65 28.56
N LEU A 83 17.79 -24.84 29.69
CA LEU A 83 17.14 -23.76 30.45
C LEU A 83 18.09 -22.58 30.74
N LYS A 84 19.37 -22.87 31.03
CA LYS A 84 20.39 -21.84 31.27
C LYS A 84 20.55 -20.88 30.08
N ASP A 85 20.66 -21.43 28.87
CA ASP A 85 20.86 -20.64 27.65
C ASP A 85 19.59 -19.88 27.27
N LEU A 86 18.44 -20.53 27.50
CA LEU A 86 17.14 -19.93 27.30
C LEU A 86 16.94 -18.72 28.22
N LEU A 87 17.23 -18.85 29.51
CA LEU A 87 17.19 -17.74 30.46
C LEU A 87 18.10 -16.59 30.05
N GLN A 88 19.33 -16.88 29.58
CA GLN A 88 20.26 -15.85 29.11
C GLN A 88 19.69 -15.06 27.91
N GLU A 89 19.09 -15.77 26.96
CA GLU A 89 18.46 -15.16 25.79
C GLU A 89 17.25 -14.32 26.18
N PHE A 90 16.30 -14.87 26.94
CA PHE A 90 15.11 -14.14 27.36
C PHE A 90 15.44 -12.93 28.23
N ARG A 91 16.46 -12.99 29.09
CA ARG A 91 16.92 -11.82 29.86
C ARG A 91 17.46 -10.70 28.99
N THR A 92 18.03 -11.02 27.84
CA THR A 92 18.50 -10.03 26.87
C THR A 92 17.33 -9.24 26.27
N TYR A 93 16.17 -9.89 26.07
CA TYR A 93 14.99 -9.27 25.47
C TYR A 93 14.02 -8.64 26.47
N TYR A 94 13.79 -9.30 27.61
CA TYR A 94 12.75 -8.92 28.57
C TYR A 94 13.31 -8.34 29.87
N GLY A 95 14.61 -8.49 30.13
CA GLY A 95 15.28 -7.96 31.31
C GLY A 95 15.71 -9.03 32.33
N PRO A 96 16.54 -8.65 33.32
CA PRO A 96 17.21 -9.57 34.24
C PRO A 96 16.26 -10.36 35.16
N GLN A 97 15.02 -9.90 35.32
CA GLN A 97 14.00 -10.52 36.17
C GLN A 97 13.43 -11.83 35.64
N VAL A 98 13.74 -12.23 34.40
CA VAL A 98 13.30 -13.52 33.87
C VAL A 98 14.02 -14.67 34.59
N ASP A 99 13.25 -15.63 35.08
CA ASP A 99 13.68 -16.84 35.80
C ASP A 99 12.87 -18.07 35.38
N ALA A 100 13.11 -19.21 36.03
CA ALA A 100 12.45 -20.47 35.71
C ALA A 100 10.94 -20.45 36.02
N ASP A 101 10.51 -19.63 36.98
CA ASP A 101 9.11 -19.52 37.41
C ASP A 101 8.32 -18.52 36.58
N THR A 102 9.00 -17.76 35.71
CA THR A 102 8.39 -16.75 34.85
C THR A 102 7.32 -17.39 33.95
N PRO A 103 6.07 -16.88 33.99
CA PRO A 103 4.99 -17.42 33.18
C PRO A 103 5.22 -17.11 31.71
N VAL A 104 5.02 -18.11 30.86
CA VAL A 104 5.12 -18.01 29.42
C VAL A 104 3.84 -18.50 28.76
N LYS A 105 3.37 -17.73 27.79
CA LYS A 105 2.23 -18.06 26.95
C LYS A 105 2.73 -18.62 25.63
N ILE A 106 2.49 -19.90 25.40
CA ILE A 106 2.83 -20.63 24.18
C ILE A 106 1.61 -20.62 23.27
N ILE A 107 1.76 -20.01 22.10
CA ILE A 107 0.72 -19.84 21.09
C ILE A 107 1.08 -20.73 19.91
N ARG A 108 0.23 -21.71 19.63
CA ARG A 108 0.31 -22.53 18.41
C ARG A 108 -0.68 -22.02 17.38
N PHE A 109 -0.29 -22.12 16.13
CA PHE A 109 -1.10 -21.60 15.05
C PHE A 109 -0.92 -22.37 13.75
N ASP A 110 -1.99 -22.44 12.97
CA ASP A 110 -1.87 -22.73 11.55
C ASP A 110 -1.45 -21.43 10.86
N PHE A 111 -0.47 -21.52 9.97
CA PHE A 111 0.07 -20.37 9.28
C PHE A 111 -0.22 -20.42 7.80
N GLU A 112 -0.91 -19.40 7.33
CA GLU A 112 -1.03 -19.09 5.92
C GLU A 112 -0.04 -17.99 5.61
N LYS A 113 1.05 -18.38 4.93
CA LYS A 113 2.01 -17.44 4.39
C LYS A 113 1.25 -16.40 3.58
N GLN A 114 1.57 -15.14 3.81
CA GLN A 114 1.34 -14.12 2.81
C GLN A 114 2.26 -14.49 1.65
N SER A 115 1.76 -15.31 0.73
CA SER A 115 2.15 -15.08 -0.66
C SER A 115 1.85 -13.60 -0.92
N HIS A 116 2.40 -13.02 -1.97
CA HIS A 116 1.65 -11.93 -2.58
C HIS A 116 0.26 -12.50 -2.95
N ILE A 117 -0.70 -12.51 -2.03
CA ILE A 117 -1.99 -13.19 -2.18
C ILE A 117 -2.93 -12.11 -2.63
N SER A 118 -3.09 -12.09 -3.95
CA SER A 118 -4.38 -12.11 -4.60
C SER A 118 -5.33 -12.85 -3.70
N VAL A 119 -6.11 -12.08 -2.93
CA VAL A 119 -7.29 -12.57 -2.23
C VAL A 119 -7.87 -13.64 -3.14
N ALA A 120 -7.92 -14.88 -2.68
CA ALA A 120 -8.55 -15.97 -3.39
C ALA A 120 -10.06 -15.71 -3.39
N SER A 121 -10.50 -14.68 -4.12
CA SER A 121 -11.59 -14.88 -5.05
C SER A 121 -11.10 -15.92 -6.03
N SER A 122 -11.91 -16.94 -6.26
CA SER A 122 -11.81 -17.94 -7.33
C SER A 122 -11.79 -17.35 -8.75
N GLN A 123 -11.36 -16.10 -8.90
CA GLN A 123 -11.20 -15.40 -10.16
C GLN A 123 -9.71 -15.28 -10.46
N PRO A 124 -9.28 -15.52 -11.72
CA PRO A 124 -7.90 -15.30 -12.13
C PRO A 124 -7.46 -13.88 -11.75
N ALA A 125 -6.21 -13.73 -11.32
CA ALA A 125 -5.65 -12.42 -11.01
C ALA A 125 -5.86 -11.49 -12.20
N LEU A 126 -6.66 -10.45 -12.00
CA LEU A 126 -6.97 -9.51 -13.04
C LEU A 126 -5.84 -8.50 -13.09
N GLU A 127 -4.92 -8.75 -14.02
CA GLU A 127 -3.72 -7.95 -14.26
C GLU A 127 -3.97 -6.89 -15.33
N MET A 128 -3.59 -5.65 -15.05
CA MET A 128 -3.86 -4.50 -15.93
C MET A 128 -2.73 -3.47 -15.92
N GLN A 129 -2.78 -2.60 -16.94
CA GLN A 129 -1.90 -1.46 -17.10
C GLN A 129 -2.70 -0.18 -16.91
N LEU A 130 -2.19 0.76 -16.13
CA LEU A 130 -2.78 2.07 -15.90
C LEU A 130 -1.80 3.15 -16.36
N PHE A 131 -2.25 4.00 -17.27
CA PHE A 131 -1.55 5.19 -17.71
C PHE A 131 -2.27 6.40 -17.15
N THR A 132 -1.55 7.31 -16.51
CA THR A 132 -2.15 8.54 -15.96
C THR A 132 -1.31 9.74 -16.31
N ASP A 133 -1.97 10.87 -16.51
CA ASP A 133 -1.33 12.18 -16.68
C ASP A 133 -2.18 13.28 -16.03
N GLY A 134 -1.53 14.31 -15.53
CA GLY A 134 -2.16 15.49 -14.96
C GLY A 134 -1.40 16.75 -15.34
N GLY A 135 -2.12 17.77 -15.76
CA GLY A 135 -1.50 19.00 -16.27
C GLY A 135 -2.19 20.24 -15.77
N SER A 136 -1.44 21.33 -15.69
CA SER A 136 -1.95 22.66 -15.34
C SER A 136 -1.39 23.76 -16.25
N ARG A 137 -2.25 24.69 -16.68
CA ARG A 137 -1.87 25.91 -17.40
C ARG A 137 -1.51 27.02 -16.42
N GLY A 138 -0.26 27.01 -15.98
CA GLY A 138 0.20 27.81 -14.83
C GLY A 138 0.27 26.95 -13.56
N ASN A 139 1.03 27.38 -12.55
CA ASN A 139 1.31 26.56 -11.37
C ASN A 139 1.23 27.40 -10.07
N PRO A 140 0.03 27.63 -9.50
CA PRO A 140 -1.25 27.00 -9.86
C PRO A 140 -1.97 27.66 -11.07
N GLY A 141 -2.86 26.92 -11.72
CA GLY A 141 -3.65 27.39 -12.86
C GLY A 141 -4.78 26.41 -13.24
N PRO A 142 -5.56 26.67 -14.30
CA PRO A 142 -6.54 25.71 -14.80
C PRO A 142 -5.89 24.36 -15.06
N SER A 143 -6.39 23.33 -14.40
CA SER A 143 -5.82 21.98 -14.44
C SER A 143 -6.84 20.96 -14.93
N ALA A 144 -6.32 19.87 -15.49
CA ALA A 144 -7.07 18.68 -15.85
C ALA A 144 -6.23 17.44 -15.57
N CYS A 145 -6.89 16.29 -15.54
CA CYS A 145 -6.24 14.99 -15.47
C CYS A 145 -6.91 14.01 -16.43
N GLY A 146 -6.15 12.99 -16.83
CA GLY A 146 -6.62 11.89 -17.66
C GLY A 146 -5.98 10.57 -17.25
N TYR A 147 -6.75 9.49 -17.30
CA TYR A 147 -6.23 8.15 -17.07
C TYR A 147 -6.83 7.13 -18.05
N VAL A 148 -6.04 6.10 -18.34
CA VAL A 148 -6.38 5.01 -19.25
C VAL A 148 -6.02 3.68 -18.60
N LEU A 149 -7.02 2.83 -18.39
CA LEU A 149 -6.86 1.47 -17.89
C LEU A 149 -6.98 0.49 -19.06
N LEU A 150 -5.93 -0.30 -19.26
CA LEU A 150 -5.81 -1.30 -20.32
C LEU A 150 -5.69 -2.70 -19.73
N ASP A 151 -6.17 -3.70 -20.46
CA ASP A 151 -5.73 -5.07 -20.20
C ASP A 151 -4.26 -5.29 -20.63
N MET A 152 -3.73 -6.49 -20.39
CA MET A 152 -2.36 -6.84 -20.78
C MET A 152 -2.16 -7.03 -22.28
N LYS A 153 -3.24 -7.05 -23.08
CA LYS A 153 -3.19 -7.07 -24.56
C LYS A 153 -3.25 -5.66 -25.15
N GLY A 154 -3.41 -4.63 -24.32
CA GLY A 154 -3.49 -3.23 -24.73
C GLY A 154 -4.91 -2.76 -25.09
N GLN A 155 -5.94 -3.56 -24.83
CA GLN A 155 -7.33 -3.15 -25.03
C GLN A 155 -7.75 -2.17 -23.93
N VAL A 156 -8.34 -1.04 -24.34
CA VAL A 156 -8.90 -0.05 -23.41
C VAL A 156 -10.13 -0.61 -22.73
N LEU A 157 -10.15 -0.52 -21.41
CA LEU A 157 -11.28 -0.89 -20.56
C LEU A 157 -11.93 0.32 -19.91
N VAL A 158 -11.14 1.32 -19.56
CA VAL A 158 -11.60 2.62 -19.06
C VAL A 158 -10.67 3.70 -19.59
N GLU A 159 -11.24 4.79 -20.08
CA GLU A 159 -10.52 5.98 -20.52
C GLU A 159 -11.36 7.17 -20.09
N LYS A 160 -10.82 8.02 -19.20
CA LYS A 160 -11.59 9.13 -18.62
C LYS A 160 -10.72 10.30 -18.21
N GLY A 161 -11.21 11.50 -18.50
CA GLY A 161 -10.57 12.77 -18.17
C GLY A 161 -11.52 13.73 -17.49
N LEU A 162 -10.96 14.58 -16.64
CA LEU A 162 -11.71 15.48 -15.77
C LEU A 162 -11.03 16.84 -15.65
N ALA A 163 -11.83 17.90 -15.67
CA ALA A 163 -11.41 19.23 -15.26
C ALA A 163 -11.24 19.26 -13.73
N LEU A 164 -10.15 19.85 -13.24
CA LEU A 164 -9.80 19.88 -11.82
C LEU A 164 -9.95 21.27 -11.17
N GLY A 165 -10.33 22.29 -11.94
CA GLY A 165 -10.37 23.68 -11.50
C GLY A 165 -8.96 24.28 -11.45
N ILE A 166 -8.68 25.12 -10.45
CA ILE A 166 -7.35 25.74 -10.28
C ILE A 166 -6.53 24.89 -9.32
N THR A 167 -5.45 24.26 -9.80
CA THR A 167 -4.55 23.43 -8.99
C THR A 167 -3.09 23.60 -9.44
N THR A 168 -2.14 22.97 -8.75
CA THR A 168 -0.74 22.87 -9.21
C THR A 168 -0.54 21.65 -10.12
N ASN A 169 0.53 21.65 -10.92
CA ASN A 169 0.84 20.51 -11.79
C ASN A 169 0.96 19.20 -10.98
N ASN A 170 1.69 19.23 -9.87
CA ASN A 170 1.88 18.04 -9.03
C ASN A 170 0.57 17.55 -8.39
N GLN A 171 -0.33 18.46 -8.00
CA GLN A 171 -1.64 18.08 -7.51
C GLN A 171 -2.50 17.45 -8.61
N ALA A 172 -2.43 17.98 -9.83
CA ALA A 172 -3.15 17.41 -10.99
C ALA A 172 -2.67 15.97 -11.29
N GLU A 173 -1.36 15.75 -11.30
CA GLU A 173 -0.72 14.44 -11.50
C GLU A 173 -1.18 13.42 -10.43
N TYR A 174 -1.10 13.80 -9.16
CA TYR A 174 -1.55 12.93 -8.06
C TYR A 174 -3.06 12.66 -8.08
N ARG A 175 -3.88 13.65 -8.45
CA ARG A 175 -5.33 13.45 -8.61
C ARG A 175 -5.61 12.47 -9.75
N SER A 176 -4.86 12.58 -10.85
CA SER A 176 -4.92 11.64 -11.96
C SER A 176 -4.64 10.21 -11.51
N LEU A 177 -3.52 10.03 -10.81
CA LEU A 177 -3.13 8.73 -10.25
C LEU A 177 -4.20 8.17 -9.32
N LYS A 178 -4.66 8.97 -8.34
CA LYS A 178 -5.71 8.56 -7.39
C LYS A 178 -6.97 8.06 -8.10
N LEU A 179 -7.47 8.82 -9.08
CA LEU A 179 -8.68 8.45 -9.84
C LEU A 179 -8.46 7.18 -10.67
N GLY A 180 -7.28 7.03 -11.27
CA GLY A 180 -6.90 5.82 -12.00
C GLY A 180 -6.85 4.58 -11.10
N LEU A 181 -6.30 4.70 -9.89
CA LEU A 181 -6.29 3.62 -8.89
C LEU A 181 -7.71 3.24 -8.45
N GLU A 182 -8.58 4.23 -8.19
CA GLU A 182 -9.99 4.00 -7.87
C GLU A 182 -10.72 3.26 -8.99
N ALA A 183 -10.48 3.64 -10.25
CA ALA A 183 -11.07 2.98 -11.41
C ALA A 183 -10.58 1.53 -11.55
N ALA A 184 -9.30 1.26 -11.33
CA ALA A 184 -8.75 -0.10 -11.35
C ALA A 184 -9.34 -0.97 -10.23
N LEU A 185 -9.46 -0.44 -9.01
CA LEU A 185 -10.12 -1.14 -7.90
C LEU A 185 -11.59 -1.44 -8.19
N ALA A 186 -12.32 -0.49 -8.80
CA ALA A 186 -13.70 -0.70 -9.22
C ALA A 186 -13.84 -1.81 -10.28
N LYS A 187 -12.80 -2.05 -11.08
CA LYS A 187 -12.71 -3.20 -12.00
C LYS A 187 -12.24 -4.49 -11.34
N LYS A 188 -12.04 -4.50 -10.01
CA LYS A 188 -11.54 -5.64 -9.23
C LYS A 188 -10.15 -6.10 -9.70
N VAL A 189 -9.34 -5.17 -10.21
CA VAL A 189 -7.93 -5.42 -10.57
C VAL A 189 -7.16 -5.80 -9.32
N THR A 190 -6.37 -6.86 -9.40
CA THR A 190 -5.53 -7.32 -8.28
C THR A 190 -4.04 -7.05 -8.54
N VAL A 191 -3.60 -7.06 -9.79
CA VAL A 191 -2.23 -6.73 -10.20
C VAL A 191 -2.24 -5.52 -11.13
N LEU A 192 -1.53 -4.45 -10.78
CA LEU A 192 -1.56 -3.19 -11.52
C LEU A 192 -0.16 -2.67 -11.88
N HIS A 193 0.03 -2.35 -13.15
CA HIS A 193 1.22 -1.67 -13.65
C HIS A 193 0.90 -0.23 -13.98
N VAL A 194 1.36 0.70 -13.14
CA VAL A 194 1.15 2.14 -13.30
C VAL A 194 2.30 2.74 -14.11
N PHE A 195 1.97 3.50 -15.14
CA PHE A 195 2.88 4.21 -16.02
C PHE A 195 2.57 5.71 -16.01
N MET A 196 3.60 6.53 -15.76
CA MET A 196 3.52 7.99 -15.77
C MET A 196 4.83 8.58 -16.29
N ASP A 197 4.79 9.78 -16.87
CA ASP A 197 5.97 10.58 -17.23
C ASP A 197 6.46 11.46 -16.08
N SER A 198 5.67 11.62 -15.00
CA SER A 198 6.08 12.35 -13.81
C SER A 198 7.08 11.59 -12.93
N MET A 199 8.38 11.88 -13.10
CA MET A 199 9.44 11.32 -12.25
C MET A 199 9.24 11.61 -10.75
N LEU A 200 8.71 12.79 -10.40
CA LEU A 200 8.45 13.17 -9.02
C LEU A 200 7.44 12.22 -8.36
N VAL A 201 6.27 12.06 -8.98
CA VAL A 201 5.19 11.21 -8.44
C VAL A 201 5.66 9.75 -8.38
N ILE A 202 6.30 9.25 -9.44
CA ILE A 202 6.87 7.90 -9.46
C ILE A 202 7.88 7.70 -8.31
N GLY A 203 8.82 8.64 -8.13
CA GLY A 203 9.83 8.54 -7.08
C GLY A 203 9.24 8.62 -5.67
N GLN A 204 8.19 9.43 -5.46
CA GLN A 204 7.49 9.51 -4.18
C GLN A 204 6.67 8.24 -3.90
N MET A 205 5.94 7.71 -4.87
CA MET A 205 5.17 6.46 -4.71
C MET A 205 6.07 5.23 -4.50
N ARG A 206 7.28 5.24 -5.06
CA ARG A 206 8.32 4.22 -4.79
C ARG A 206 9.06 4.42 -3.45
N GLY A 207 8.81 5.52 -2.74
CA GLY A 207 9.51 5.88 -1.50
C GLY A 207 10.93 6.42 -1.69
N SER A 208 11.39 6.60 -2.93
CA SER A 208 12.72 7.16 -3.23
C SER A 208 12.80 8.66 -2.95
N TYR A 209 11.68 9.38 -3.03
CA TYR A 209 11.60 10.82 -2.77
C TYR A 209 10.66 11.12 -1.59
N LYS A 210 11.06 12.06 -0.74
CA LYS A 210 10.22 12.55 0.37
C LYS A 210 9.17 13.54 -0.15
N VAL A 211 7.95 13.47 0.37
CA VAL A 211 6.92 14.51 0.17
C VAL A 211 7.16 15.62 1.19
N ARG A 212 7.54 16.81 0.71
CA ARG A 212 7.79 17.98 1.56
C ARG A 212 6.69 19.03 1.53
N ASN A 213 5.84 19.00 0.50
CA ASN A 213 4.73 19.92 0.35
C ASN A 213 3.57 19.46 1.25
N THR A 214 3.19 20.29 2.22
CA THR A 214 2.12 20.01 3.19
C THR A 214 0.76 19.86 2.54
N ASP A 215 0.47 20.61 1.48
CA ASP A 215 -0.81 20.57 0.76
C ASP A 215 -0.92 19.31 -0.11
N LEU A 216 0.21 18.72 -0.49
CA LEU A 216 0.27 17.47 -1.26
C LEU A 216 0.20 16.24 -0.37
N ALA A 217 0.62 16.33 0.90
CA ALA A 217 0.72 15.19 1.81
C ALA A 217 -0.59 14.40 2.00
N PRO A 218 -1.76 15.03 2.18
CA PRO A 218 -3.03 14.28 2.29
C PRO A 218 -3.36 13.50 1.01
N LEU A 219 -3.08 14.09 -0.15
CA LEU A 219 -3.34 13.47 -1.44
C LEU A 219 -2.39 12.30 -1.70
N TYR A 220 -1.12 12.46 -1.34
CA TYR A 220 -0.14 11.38 -1.36
C TYR A 220 -0.57 10.21 -0.46
N GLN A 221 -0.95 10.50 0.79
CA GLN A 221 -1.37 9.45 1.73
C GLN A 221 -2.59 8.69 1.22
N ALA A 222 -3.63 9.41 0.74
CA ALA A 222 -4.81 8.77 0.16
C ALA A 222 -4.47 7.89 -1.06
N THR A 223 -3.46 8.29 -1.84
CA THR A 223 -2.99 7.51 -3.00
C THR A 223 -2.23 6.26 -2.56
N GLN A 224 -1.41 6.35 -1.51
CA GLN A 224 -0.73 5.20 -0.92
C GLN A 224 -1.73 4.20 -0.31
N ASP A 225 -2.76 4.68 0.38
CA ASP A 225 -3.81 3.84 0.98
C ASP A 225 -4.60 3.07 -0.10
N LEU A 226 -4.78 3.65 -1.29
CA LEU A 226 -5.36 2.97 -2.45
C LEU A 226 -4.38 1.96 -3.06
N ALA A 227 -3.11 2.34 -3.23
CA ALA A 227 -2.07 1.47 -3.77
C ALA A 227 -1.89 0.19 -2.92
N ALA A 228 -2.03 0.31 -1.60
CA ALA A 228 -1.94 -0.81 -0.66
C ALA A 228 -3.07 -1.85 -0.81
N LYS A 229 -4.15 -1.54 -1.53
CA LYS A 229 -5.28 -2.46 -1.76
C LYS A 229 -5.03 -3.45 -2.90
N PHE A 230 -4.04 -3.19 -3.76
CA PHE A 230 -3.65 -4.11 -4.81
C PHE A 230 -2.75 -5.20 -4.24
N THR A 231 -2.90 -6.43 -4.73
CA THR A 231 -1.98 -7.54 -4.40
C THR A 231 -0.56 -7.22 -4.82
N LYS A 232 -0.42 -6.63 -6.01
CA LYS A 232 0.84 -6.20 -6.56
C LYS A 232 0.61 -4.93 -7.36
N ILE A 233 1.42 -3.92 -7.08
CA ILE A 233 1.43 -2.69 -7.84
C ILE A 233 2.87 -2.30 -8.17
N THR A 234 3.11 -1.86 -9.39
CA THR A 234 4.40 -1.32 -9.82
C THR A 234 4.20 0.06 -10.40
N PHE A 235 5.04 1.00 -10.02
CA PHE A 235 5.10 2.34 -10.60
C PHE A 235 6.28 2.39 -11.55
N THR A 236 6.08 2.78 -12.80
CA THR A 236 7.12 2.83 -13.84
C THR A 236 7.10 4.17 -14.55
N HIS A 237 8.25 4.82 -14.60
CA HIS A 237 8.41 6.02 -15.41
C HIS A 237 8.46 5.64 -16.90
N VAL A 238 7.70 6.36 -17.73
CA VAL A 238 7.75 6.26 -19.19
C VAL A 238 7.92 7.63 -19.83
N PRO A 239 8.63 7.76 -20.97
CA PRO A 239 8.65 9.01 -21.73
C PRO A 239 7.24 9.44 -22.14
N ARG A 240 7.02 10.76 -22.29
CA ARG A 240 5.70 11.33 -22.64
C ARG A 240 5.14 10.76 -23.95
N GLU A 241 6.00 10.40 -24.90
CA GLU A 241 5.62 9.77 -26.16
C GLU A 241 4.97 8.38 -25.99
N ARG A 242 5.16 7.75 -24.83
CA ARG A 242 4.52 6.49 -24.43
C ARG A 242 3.29 6.70 -23.53
N ASN A 243 2.98 7.94 -23.13
CA ASN A 243 1.81 8.31 -22.32
C ASN A 243 0.76 9.14 -23.10
N LYS A 244 0.81 9.10 -24.44
CA LYS A 244 0.08 10.00 -25.35
C LYS A 244 -1.42 10.10 -25.11
N ARG A 245 -2.09 9.01 -24.73
CA ARG A 245 -3.57 9.02 -24.57
C ARG A 245 -4.01 9.83 -23.36
N ALA A 246 -3.37 9.59 -22.21
CA ALA A 246 -3.64 10.35 -20.99
C ALA A 246 -3.29 11.83 -21.20
N ASP A 247 -2.15 12.12 -21.83
CA ASP A 247 -1.71 13.48 -22.16
C ASP A 247 -2.65 14.21 -23.14
N ALA A 248 -3.06 13.55 -24.22
CA ALA A 248 -3.99 14.11 -25.19
C ALA A 248 -5.28 14.56 -24.51
N MET A 249 -5.83 13.73 -23.63
CA MET A 249 -7.06 14.02 -22.90
C MET A 249 -6.93 15.21 -21.95
N VAL A 250 -5.81 15.33 -21.24
CA VAL A 250 -5.53 16.51 -20.40
C VAL A 250 -5.52 17.77 -21.27
N ASN A 251 -4.83 17.73 -22.42
CA ASN A 251 -4.75 18.87 -23.33
C ASN A 251 -6.09 19.23 -23.96
N GLU A 252 -6.88 18.26 -24.38
CA GLU A 252 -8.22 18.46 -24.93
C GLU A 252 -9.14 19.19 -23.93
N ILE A 253 -9.16 18.74 -22.67
CA ILE A 253 -9.97 19.37 -21.62
C ILE A 253 -9.49 20.80 -21.33
N LEU A 254 -8.18 21.01 -21.23
CA LEU A 254 -7.62 22.35 -20.99
C LEU A 254 -7.86 23.30 -22.17
N ASN A 255 -7.83 22.80 -23.41
CA ASN A 255 -8.16 23.56 -24.60
C ASN A 255 -9.63 23.97 -24.63
N ALA A 256 -10.54 23.06 -24.32
CA ALA A 256 -11.97 23.34 -24.26
C ALA A 256 -12.31 24.45 -23.24
N GLN A 257 -11.66 24.43 -22.07
CA GLN A 257 -11.83 25.49 -21.04
C GLN A 257 -11.37 26.87 -21.50
N VAL A 258 -10.37 26.95 -22.39
CA VAL A 258 -9.91 28.23 -22.96
C VAL A 258 -10.86 28.68 -24.08
N GLY A 259 -11.39 27.75 -24.88
CA GLY A 259 -12.40 28.03 -25.91
C GLY A 259 -13.70 28.61 -25.34
N ASP A 260 -14.19 28.09 -24.20
CA ASP A 260 -15.38 28.61 -23.52
C ASP A 260 -15.17 30.01 -22.91
N ARG A 261 -13.94 30.34 -22.50
CA ARG A 261 -13.62 31.70 -22.03
C ARG A 261 -13.54 32.71 -23.17
N ALA A 262 -13.20 32.27 -24.39
CA ALA A 262 -13.17 33.12 -25.58
C ALA A 262 -14.57 33.36 -26.18
N SER A 263 -15.52 32.42 -26.02
CA SER A 263 -16.90 32.55 -26.51
C SER A 263 -17.81 33.40 -25.60
N GLY A 264 -17.44 33.57 -24.33
CA GLY A 264 -18.15 34.39 -23.34
C GLY A 264 -17.96 35.91 -23.47
N PHE A 265 -17.09 36.39 -24.36
CA PHE A 265 -16.84 37.82 -24.59
C PHE A 265 -17.49 38.31 -25.90
N ARG A 266 -18.82 38.17 -26.03
CA ARG A 266 -19.57 39.03 -26.96
C ARG A 266 -19.91 40.32 -26.23
N GLY A 267 -19.01 41.31 -26.33
CA GLY A 267 -19.30 42.68 -25.92
C GLY A 267 -20.59 43.19 -26.59
N PRO A 268 -21.32 44.12 -25.95
CA PRO A 268 -22.60 44.59 -26.46
C PRO A 268 -22.40 45.18 -27.86
N LYS A 269 -23.16 44.67 -28.84
CA LYS A 269 -23.28 45.29 -30.16
C LYS A 269 -23.75 46.73 -29.94
N ARG A 270 -22.87 47.70 -30.18
CA ARG A 270 -23.29 49.10 -30.33
C ARG A 270 -24.19 49.17 -31.56
N SER A 271 -25.49 49.26 -31.33
CA SER A 271 -26.46 49.74 -32.31
C SER A 271 -26.17 51.22 -32.52
N GLY A 272 -25.37 51.53 -33.54
CA GLY A 272 -25.28 52.88 -34.08
C GLY A 272 -26.59 53.20 -34.78
N SER A 273 -27.43 54.01 -34.13
CA SER A 273 -28.61 54.61 -34.73
C SER A 273 -28.19 55.60 -35.81
N SER A 274 -28.69 55.37 -37.02
CA SER A 274 -28.94 56.40 -38.02
C SER A 274 -29.84 57.49 -37.44
N GLY A 275 -29.46 58.76 -37.59
CA GLY A 275 -30.30 59.89 -37.20
C GLY A 275 -29.68 61.23 -37.56
N HIS A 276 -30.09 61.71 -38.74
CA HIS A 276 -30.17 63.08 -39.29
C HIS A 276 -29.02 64.07 -39.12
#